data_AF-A0A8H5P0Q1-F1
#
_entry.id   AF-A0A8H5P0Q1-F1
#
_cell.length_a   1.000
_cell.length_b   1.000
_cell.length_c   1.000
_cell.angle_alpha   90.00
_cell.angle_beta   90.00
_cell.angle_gamma   90.00
#
_symmetry.space_group_name_H-M   'P 1'
#
loop_
_entity.id
_entity.type
_entity.pdbx_description
1 polymer ?
#
loop_
_entity_poly.entity_id
_entity_poly.type
_entity_poly.pdbx_seq_one_letter_code
_entity_poly.pdbx_strand_id
1 'polypeptide(L)'
;MFTTKSVHSLKNLFASYHEPLPLSKQQSQKLLDGLKSSFRKQLDREYGESPNGLSPAAAKTGNVDPARLSATNRHLKDILSNPLFSYNKDVTSTLPSSLASPSLAAPTRDPIEVFDHAVARGLMTPKAAIGVMVAKAKQLQANEPGLEGLATSGMSGRIIRWLRACGAEQDLRFMDNYSFIRALSPFLVAEGMEEIAWEWLARTINNTSGDLSNEKRLRRASNLLGELVKTKCQPQYGNLDSGISTMLQAQQLFRTSPLLSDLLVSSWRSVSWLSTVESYSRPAPSEELFDAHIATADRLPQPFLLERAHLHLYHPTHPDHLPALNFFKDKQRLRKLVNTVEPKKSKPDKLSTVSWLAFLGHDTVNHLTQSGRTQEAQGVTELLQVEVAGLFNHRSEPALGL
;
A
#
# COMPACT_ATOMS: atom_id res chain seq x y z
N MET A 1 -7.91 -40.00 35.19
CA MET A 1 -6.72 -40.31 34.38
C MET A 1 -7.13 -40.31 32.91
N PHE A 2 -6.79 -39.26 32.16
CA PHE A 2 -7.10 -39.18 30.73
C PHE A 2 -5.82 -39.14 29.89
N THR A 3 -5.87 -39.91 28.82
CA THR A 3 -4.80 -40.49 28.02
C THR A 3 -4.26 -39.53 26.96
N THR A 4 -2.94 -39.43 26.86
CA THR A 4 -2.18 -38.65 25.87
C THR A 4 -2.16 -39.37 24.51
N LYS A 5 -3.14 -39.08 23.64
CA LYS A 5 -3.19 -39.62 22.27
C LYS A 5 -2.73 -38.63 21.18
N SER A 6 -2.49 -37.37 21.50
CA SER A 6 -2.18 -36.32 20.48
C SER A 6 -0.70 -36.24 20.07
N VAL A 7 0.24 -36.78 20.87
CA VAL A 7 1.69 -36.65 20.60
C VAL A 7 2.19 -37.70 19.60
N HIS A 8 1.53 -38.86 19.49
CA HIS A 8 1.90 -39.90 18.53
C HIS A 8 1.44 -39.59 17.09
N SER A 9 0.42 -38.73 16.90
CA SER A 9 -0.06 -38.34 15.58
C SER A 9 0.89 -37.39 14.83
N LEU A 10 1.61 -36.53 15.55
CA LEU A 10 2.60 -35.63 14.93
C LEU A 10 3.92 -36.33 14.58
N LYS A 11 4.31 -37.37 15.32
CA LYS A 11 5.51 -38.17 14.98
C LYS A 11 5.37 -38.95 13.67
N ASN A 12 4.15 -39.37 13.31
CA ASN A 12 3.92 -40.11 12.05
C ASN A 12 3.91 -39.21 10.80
N LEU A 13 3.67 -37.90 10.92
CA LEU A 13 3.72 -36.98 9.78
C LEU A 13 5.15 -36.60 9.39
N PHE A 14 6.10 -36.65 10.33
CA PHE A 14 7.53 -36.41 10.05
C PHE A 14 8.32 -37.70 9.78
N ALA A 15 7.73 -38.87 10.01
CA ALA A 15 8.36 -40.16 9.67
C ALA A 15 8.47 -40.38 8.14
N SER A 16 7.67 -39.67 7.36
CA SER A 16 7.66 -39.74 5.88
C SER A 16 8.46 -38.62 5.22
N TYR A 17 9.05 -37.71 6.00
CA TYR A 17 9.86 -36.62 5.46
C TYR A 17 11.28 -37.12 5.24
N HIS A 18 11.55 -37.60 4.03
CA HIS A 18 12.91 -37.83 3.59
C HIS A 18 13.57 -36.47 3.35
N GLU A 19 14.48 -36.10 4.25
CA GLU A 19 15.49 -35.08 3.97
C GLU A 19 16.12 -35.42 2.60
N PRO A 20 16.06 -34.53 1.60
CA PRO A 20 16.69 -34.82 0.32
C PRO A 20 18.17 -35.05 0.60
N LEU A 21 18.64 -36.23 0.20
CA LEU A 21 19.98 -36.72 0.45
C LEU A 21 20.98 -35.57 0.23
N PRO A 22 21.84 -35.25 1.22
CA PRO A 22 22.82 -34.19 1.05
C PRO A 22 23.63 -34.52 -0.20
N LEU A 23 23.60 -33.59 -1.17
CA LEU A 23 24.29 -33.73 -2.46
C LEU A 23 25.70 -34.26 -2.20
N SER A 24 25.99 -35.44 -2.74
CA SER A 24 27.33 -36.04 -2.65
C SER A 24 28.37 -35.02 -3.13
N LYS A 25 29.59 -35.06 -2.58
CA LYS A 25 30.71 -34.22 -3.06
C LYS A 25 30.89 -34.30 -4.58
N GLN A 26 30.55 -35.43 -5.19
CA GLN A 26 30.58 -35.59 -6.65
C GLN A 26 29.40 -34.92 -7.36
N GLN A 27 28.21 -34.89 -6.76
CA GLN A 27 27.03 -34.23 -7.33
C GLN A 27 27.12 -32.71 -7.22
N SER A 28 27.62 -32.20 -6.09
CA SER A 28 27.94 -30.77 -5.94
C SER A 28 29.04 -30.34 -6.89
N GLN A 29 30.07 -31.16 -7.10
CA GLN A 29 31.11 -30.89 -8.10
C GLN A 29 30.53 -30.90 -9.53
N LYS A 30 29.70 -31.88 -9.88
CA LYS A 30 29.00 -31.91 -11.19
C LYS A 30 28.08 -30.70 -11.39
N LEU A 31 27.41 -30.23 -10.34
CA LEU A 31 26.57 -29.04 -10.40
C LEU A 31 27.40 -27.77 -10.58
N LEU A 32 28.53 -27.68 -9.86
CA LEU A 32 29.49 -26.59 -9.96
C LEU A 32 30.14 -26.55 -11.35
N ASP A 33 30.51 -27.70 -11.89
CA ASP A 33 31.09 -27.83 -13.22
C ASP A 33 30.04 -27.55 -14.31
N GLY A 34 28.77 -27.93 -14.08
CA GLY A 34 27.63 -27.57 -14.91
C GLY A 34 27.34 -26.06 -14.90
N LEU A 35 27.43 -25.41 -13.74
CA LEU A 35 27.31 -23.96 -13.59
C LEU A 35 28.47 -23.23 -14.26
N LYS A 36 29.71 -23.68 -14.06
CA LYS A 36 30.90 -23.15 -14.74
C LYS A 36 30.79 -23.30 -16.24
N SER A 37 30.32 -24.44 -16.72
CA SER A 37 30.11 -24.72 -18.14
C SER A 37 29.00 -23.83 -18.71
N SER A 38 27.88 -23.66 -18.00
CA SER A 38 26.79 -22.77 -18.40
C SER A 38 27.23 -21.30 -18.45
N PHE A 39 28.00 -20.84 -17.44
CA PHE A 39 28.60 -19.51 -17.43
C PHE A 39 29.58 -19.31 -18.59
N ARG A 40 30.45 -20.28 -18.86
CA ARG A 40 31.35 -20.25 -20.02
C ARG A 40 30.56 -20.19 -21.32
N LYS A 41 29.52 -21.01 -21.45
CA LYS A 41 28.67 -21.06 -22.64
C LYS A 41 27.88 -19.77 -22.85
N GLN A 42 27.47 -19.10 -21.78
CA GLN A 42 26.81 -17.79 -21.84
C GLN A 42 27.82 -16.68 -22.19
N LEU A 43 29.05 -16.74 -21.66
CA LEU A 43 30.14 -15.84 -22.04
C LEU A 43 30.57 -16.05 -23.50
N ASP A 44 30.72 -17.29 -23.95
CA ASP A 44 31.03 -17.62 -25.34
C ASP A 44 29.87 -17.22 -26.27
N ARG A 45 28.62 -17.23 -25.78
CA ARG A 45 27.46 -16.77 -26.56
C ARG A 45 27.38 -15.24 -26.68
N GLU A 46 27.76 -14.50 -25.65
CA GLU A 46 27.77 -13.02 -25.71
C GLU A 46 29.05 -12.43 -26.30
N TYR A 47 30.16 -13.18 -26.30
CA TYR A 47 31.48 -12.69 -26.73
C TYR A 47 32.16 -13.53 -27.82
N GLY A 48 31.57 -14.65 -28.28
CA GLY A 48 32.24 -15.67 -29.13
C GLY A 48 31.99 -15.62 -30.63
N GLU A 49 31.34 -14.59 -31.18
CA GLU A 49 31.36 -14.37 -32.63
C GLU A 49 31.81 -12.93 -32.94
N SER A 50 33.06 -12.80 -33.38
CA SER A 50 33.48 -11.67 -34.21
C SER A 50 33.53 -12.15 -35.66
N PRO A 51 32.72 -11.61 -36.58
CA PRO A 51 32.90 -11.84 -37.99
C PRO A 51 33.98 -10.87 -38.50
N ASN A 52 35.22 -11.33 -38.53
CA ASN A 52 36.14 -11.08 -39.64
C ASN A 52 37.45 -11.85 -39.40
N GLY A 53 37.77 -12.70 -40.38
CA GLY A 53 38.89 -13.61 -40.33
C GLY A 53 40.25 -12.93 -40.27
N LEU A 54 41.20 -13.60 -39.62
CA LEU A 54 42.43 -14.15 -40.21
C LEU A 54 43.20 -14.90 -39.12
N SER A 55 43.92 -15.94 -39.55
CA SER A 55 44.62 -16.95 -38.75
C SER A 55 45.87 -16.42 -37.98
N PRO A 56 46.51 -17.25 -37.13
CA PRO A 56 47.07 -16.85 -35.83
C PRO A 56 48.54 -16.47 -35.87
N ALA A 57 48.94 -15.48 -35.07
CA ALA A 57 50.34 -15.30 -34.68
C ALA A 57 50.50 -14.56 -33.35
N ALA A 58 51.26 -15.20 -32.46
CA ALA A 58 52.13 -14.65 -31.43
C ALA A 58 51.56 -13.64 -30.41
N ALA A 59 51.49 -14.11 -29.17
CA ALA A 59 51.40 -13.31 -27.96
C ALA A 59 52.47 -12.20 -27.91
N LYS A 60 52.08 -11.01 -27.40
CA LYS A 60 52.88 -10.17 -26.51
C LYS A 60 52.03 -9.08 -25.84
N THR A 61 51.90 -9.25 -24.51
CA THR A 61 51.87 -8.22 -23.46
C THR A 61 51.02 -6.96 -23.65
N GLY A 62 49.97 -6.87 -22.82
CA GLY A 62 49.80 -5.70 -21.95
C GLY A 62 49.05 -4.51 -22.54
N ASN A 63 47.74 -4.65 -22.72
CA ASN A 63 46.82 -3.57 -22.33
C ASN A 63 45.42 -4.14 -22.16
N VAL A 64 44.99 -4.29 -20.91
CA VAL A 64 43.60 -4.63 -20.60
C VAL A 64 42.79 -3.36 -20.81
N ASP A 65 41.92 -3.35 -21.82
CA ASP A 65 40.97 -2.27 -22.06
C ASP A 65 40.27 -1.87 -20.76
N PRO A 66 40.31 -0.59 -20.33
CA PRO A 66 39.68 -0.15 -19.09
C PRO A 66 38.15 -0.31 -19.14
N ALA A 67 37.56 -0.30 -20.35
CA ALA A 67 36.16 -0.62 -20.58
C ALA A 67 35.82 -2.08 -20.25
N ARG A 68 36.74 -3.02 -20.51
CA ARG A 68 36.58 -4.45 -20.18
C ARG A 68 36.65 -4.68 -18.68
N LEU A 69 37.60 -4.04 -17.98
CA LEU A 69 37.69 -4.09 -16.51
C LEU A 69 36.49 -3.44 -15.81
N SER A 70 35.95 -2.35 -16.37
CA SER A 70 34.77 -1.66 -15.84
C SER A 70 33.49 -2.49 -16.02
N ALA A 71 33.34 -3.18 -17.14
CA ALA A 71 32.17 -4.03 -17.40
C ALA A 71 32.21 -5.31 -16.55
N THR A 72 33.38 -5.94 -16.40
CA THR A 72 33.54 -7.07 -15.48
C THR A 72 33.28 -6.65 -14.04
N ASN A 73 33.82 -5.52 -13.57
CA ASN A 73 33.54 -5.00 -12.23
C ASN A 73 32.06 -4.63 -12.04
N ARG A 74 31.38 -4.09 -13.06
CA ARG A 74 29.94 -3.79 -13.00
C ARG A 74 29.12 -5.06 -12.89
N HIS A 75 29.43 -6.07 -13.71
CA HIS A 75 28.76 -7.36 -13.66
C HIS A 75 29.03 -8.11 -12.34
N LEU A 76 30.26 -8.08 -11.82
CA LEU A 76 30.62 -8.66 -10.52
C LEU A 76 29.95 -7.88 -9.37
N LYS A 77 29.83 -6.56 -9.49
CA LYS A 77 29.08 -5.72 -8.54
C LYS A 77 27.58 -5.99 -8.61
N ASP A 78 27.00 -6.25 -9.78
CA ASP A 78 25.59 -6.62 -9.95
C ASP A 78 25.30 -8.03 -9.42
N ILE A 79 26.27 -8.97 -9.55
CA ILE A 79 26.18 -10.31 -8.96
C ILE A 79 26.36 -10.27 -7.44
N LEU A 80 27.32 -9.51 -6.91
CA LEU A 80 27.58 -9.41 -5.47
C LEU A 80 26.57 -8.53 -4.73
N SER A 81 25.96 -7.54 -5.40
CA SER A 81 24.84 -6.76 -4.86
C SER A 81 23.51 -7.51 -4.90
N ASN A 82 23.49 -8.72 -5.47
CA ASN A 82 22.36 -9.61 -5.35
C ASN A 82 22.28 -10.13 -3.89
N PRO A 83 21.15 -9.90 -3.19
CA PRO A 83 20.98 -10.29 -1.79
C PRO A 83 21.10 -11.80 -1.54
N LEU A 84 21.14 -12.63 -2.59
CA LEU A 84 21.44 -14.06 -2.51
C LEU A 84 22.90 -14.38 -2.16
N PHE A 85 23.85 -13.46 -2.41
CA PHE A 85 25.30 -13.72 -2.25
C PHE A 85 25.99 -12.84 -1.18
N SER A 86 25.32 -11.79 -0.69
CA SER A 86 25.82 -10.95 0.40
C SER A 86 25.61 -11.63 1.77
N TYR A 87 26.35 -12.69 2.06
CA TYR A 87 26.39 -13.28 3.41
C TYR A 87 27.82 -13.32 3.95
N ASN A 88 28.08 -12.50 4.98
CA ASN A 88 29.23 -12.62 5.85
C ASN A 88 28.92 -13.70 6.90
N LYS A 89 29.77 -14.72 7.00
CA LYS A 89 29.53 -15.93 7.82
C LYS A 89 29.85 -15.76 9.31
N ASP A 90 30.20 -14.56 9.76
CA ASP A 90 30.86 -14.36 11.06
C ASP A 90 29.92 -13.96 12.22
N VAL A 91 28.60 -14.09 12.09
CA VAL A 91 27.66 -13.83 13.22
C VAL A 91 27.22 -15.12 13.94
N THR A 92 27.86 -16.25 13.63
CA THR A 92 27.72 -17.49 14.41
C THR A 92 28.98 -17.78 15.22
N SER A 93 29.36 -16.88 16.12
CA SER A 93 30.21 -17.23 17.26
C SER A 93 30.17 -16.14 18.31
N THR A 94 29.25 -16.26 19.27
CA THR A 94 29.48 -16.04 20.71
C THR A 94 28.13 -16.18 21.42
N LEU A 95 27.86 -17.36 22.01
CA LEU A 95 27.58 -17.54 23.45
C LEU A 95 27.01 -18.95 23.73
N PRO A 96 27.36 -19.56 24.89
CA PRO A 96 27.02 -20.94 25.21
C PRO A 96 25.60 -21.07 25.75
N SER A 97 24.86 -22.06 25.24
CA SER A 97 23.62 -22.55 25.81
C SER A 97 23.87 -23.22 27.17
N SER A 98 23.61 -22.52 28.27
CA SER A 98 23.29 -23.16 29.54
C SER A 98 22.64 -22.16 30.49
N LEU A 99 21.39 -22.44 30.87
CA LEU A 99 20.66 -21.90 32.02
C LEU A 99 20.26 -20.40 31.97
N ALA A 100 19.10 -20.11 31.38
CA ALA A 100 18.33 -18.91 31.71
C ALA A 100 16.81 -19.17 31.63
N SER A 101 16.12 -18.75 32.69
CA SER A 101 14.68 -18.80 32.97
C SER A 101 13.79 -18.17 31.88
N PRO A 102 12.47 -18.46 31.83
CA PRO A 102 11.58 -17.95 30.79
C PRO A 102 11.11 -16.53 31.15
N SER A 103 12.01 -15.56 31.11
CA SER A 103 11.65 -14.14 31.12
C SER A 103 12.85 -13.35 30.63
N LEU A 104 12.93 -13.12 29.31
CA LEU A 104 13.68 -12.05 28.66
C LEU A 104 13.31 -12.17 27.17
N ALA A 105 12.57 -11.18 26.67
CA ALA A 105 12.27 -11.08 25.25
C ALA A 105 13.59 -11.13 24.47
N ALA A 106 13.70 -12.09 23.55
CA ALA A 106 14.80 -12.09 22.60
C ALA A 106 14.88 -10.68 21.97
N PRO A 107 16.09 -10.12 21.72
CA PRO A 107 16.21 -8.85 21.04
C PRO A 107 15.39 -8.95 19.75
N THR A 108 14.39 -8.08 19.63
CA THR A 108 13.45 -8.13 18.51
C THR A 108 14.24 -7.77 17.27
N ARG A 109 14.62 -8.80 16.50
CA ARG A 109 15.44 -8.67 15.30
C ARG A 109 14.85 -7.60 14.38
N ASP A 110 15.69 -6.75 13.80
CA ASP A 110 15.21 -5.67 12.93
C ASP A 110 14.40 -6.27 11.77
N PRO A 111 13.17 -5.78 11.49
CA PRO A 111 12.31 -6.32 10.44
C PRO A 111 12.98 -6.29 9.05
N ILE A 112 13.91 -5.37 8.78
CA ILE A 112 14.68 -5.36 7.53
C ILE A 112 15.59 -6.58 7.45
N GLU A 113 16.27 -6.96 8.53
CA GLU A 113 17.08 -8.17 8.53
C GLU A 113 16.23 -9.44 8.36
N VAL A 114 15.04 -9.47 8.97
CA VAL A 114 14.08 -10.56 8.80
C VAL A 114 13.63 -10.65 7.35
N PHE A 115 13.40 -9.49 6.71
CA PHE A 115 13.07 -9.42 5.29
C PHE A 115 14.20 -9.97 4.42
N ASP A 116 15.41 -9.43 4.57
CA ASP A 116 16.56 -9.82 3.76
C ASP A 116 16.87 -11.32 3.94
N HIS A 117 16.77 -11.84 5.17
CA HIS A 117 16.95 -13.27 5.46
C HIS A 117 15.90 -14.16 4.78
N ALA A 118 14.62 -13.78 4.85
CA ALA A 118 13.55 -14.55 4.24
C ALA A 118 13.55 -14.45 2.71
N VAL A 119 13.96 -13.31 2.12
CA VAL A 119 14.20 -13.19 0.68
C VAL A 119 15.36 -14.08 0.25
N ALA A 120 16.49 -14.05 0.96
CA ALA A 120 17.66 -14.85 0.64
C ALA A 120 17.37 -16.37 0.66
N ARG A 121 16.45 -16.81 1.52
CA ARG A 121 16.02 -18.22 1.61
C ARG A 121 14.86 -18.57 0.67
N GLY A 122 14.35 -17.63 -0.13
CA GLY A 122 13.18 -17.86 -0.97
C GLY A 122 11.88 -18.09 -0.20
N LEU A 123 11.82 -17.68 1.07
CA LEU A 123 10.66 -17.84 1.96
C LEU A 123 9.74 -16.61 1.97
N MET A 124 10.13 -15.53 1.30
CA MET A 124 9.35 -14.29 1.28
C MET A 124 8.08 -14.44 0.45
N THR A 125 6.96 -14.00 1.03
CA THR A 125 5.64 -13.97 0.38
C THR A 125 5.01 -12.59 0.55
N PRO A 126 4.01 -12.18 -0.25
CA PRO A 126 3.34 -10.90 -0.09
C PRO A 126 2.76 -10.69 1.32
N LYS A 127 2.25 -11.77 1.95
CA LYS A 127 1.73 -11.71 3.32
C LYS A 127 2.84 -11.48 4.36
N ALA A 128 3.98 -12.14 4.20
CA ALA A 128 5.14 -11.92 5.07
C ALA A 128 5.71 -10.51 4.90
N ALA A 129 5.79 -10.01 3.66
CA ALA A 129 6.22 -8.64 3.36
C ALA A 129 5.31 -7.58 4.01
N ILE A 130 3.99 -7.78 4.01
CA ILE A 130 3.06 -6.92 4.78
C ILE A 130 3.42 -6.92 6.26
N GLY A 131 3.64 -8.11 6.84
CA GLY A 131 4.01 -8.24 8.26
C GLY A 131 5.30 -7.49 8.59
N VAL A 132 6.32 -7.61 7.74
CA VAL A 132 7.59 -6.87 7.84
C VAL A 132 7.36 -5.36 7.78
N MET A 133 6.63 -4.87 6.78
CA MET A 133 6.39 -3.43 6.60
C MET A 133 5.63 -2.85 7.80
N VAL A 134 4.61 -3.56 8.30
CA VAL A 134 3.85 -3.14 9.49
C VAL A 134 4.73 -3.17 10.75
N ALA A 135 5.56 -4.20 10.91
CA ALA A 135 6.49 -4.29 12.05
C ALA A 135 7.51 -3.14 12.01
N LYS A 136 8.09 -2.85 10.84
CA LYS A 136 9.05 -1.76 10.67
C LYS A 136 8.40 -0.40 10.94
N ALA A 137 7.21 -0.16 10.40
CA ALA A 137 6.49 1.09 10.65
C ALA A 137 6.21 1.31 12.15
N LYS A 138 5.81 0.27 12.88
CA LYS A 138 5.60 0.33 14.34
C LYS A 138 6.90 0.60 15.11
N GLN A 139 7.98 -0.07 14.73
CA GLN A 139 9.29 0.14 15.36
C GLN A 139 9.80 1.56 15.13
N LEU A 140 9.65 2.09 13.92
CA LEU A 140 10.03 3.47 13.60
C LEU A 140 9.18 4.47 14.39
N GLN A 141 7.87 4.26 14.47
CA GLN A 141 6.99 5.09 15.30
C GLN A 141 7.38 5.10 16.79
N ALA A 142 7.92 4.00 17.31
CA ALA A 142 8.34 3.89 18.71
C ALA A 142 9.72 4.50 18.98
N ASN A 143 10.67 4.37 18.03
CA ASN A 143 12.07 4.74 18.23
C ASN A 143 12.41 6.13 17.67
N GLU A 144 11.83 6.51 16.54
CA GLU A 144 12.07 7.77 15.84
C GLU A 144 10.73 8.34 15.36
N PRO A 145 9.97 9.00 16.26
CA PRO A 145 8.68 9.56 15.93
C PRO A 145 8.86 10.70 14.92
N GLY A 146 8.61 10.42 13.64
CA GLY A 146 8.75 11.39 12.57
C GLY A 146 8.84 10.74 11.19
N LEU A 147 8.91 11.57 10.16
CA LEU A 147 9.06 11.12 8.77
C LEU A 147 10.47 10.57 8.48
N GLU A 148 11.48 11.06 9.17
CA GLU A 148 12.90 10.76 8.94
C GLU A 148 13.22 9.27 9.07
N GLY A 149 12.68 8.59 10.08
CA GLY A 149 12.87 7.16 10.26
C GLY A 149 12.28 6.32 9.13
N LEU A 150 11.15 6.75 8.53
CA LEU A 150 10.60 6.08 7.35
C LEU A 150 11.41 6.42 6.08
N ALA A 151 11.79 7.69 5.91
CA ALA A 151 12.54 8.17 4.75
C ALA A 151 13.91 7.51 4.60
N THR A 152 14.56 7.16 5.72
CA THR A 152 15.87 6.50 5.74
C THR A 152 15.80 4.97 5.81
N SER A 153 14.59 4.39 5.90
CA SER A 153 14.42 2.95 6.13
C SER A 153 14.89 2.08 4.94
N GLY A 154 14.82 2.62 3.72
CA GLY A 154 15.13 1.92 2.48
C GLY A 154 14.26 0.66 2.25
N MET A 155 13.09 0.60 2.88
CA MET A 155 12.14 -0.50 2.79
C MET A 155 11.56 -0.59 1.38
N SER A 156 11.16 0.54 0.79
CA SER A 156 10.57 0.57 -0.56
C SER A 156 11.54 -0.03 -1.57
N GLY A 157 12.81 0.42 -1.55
CA GLY A 157 13.84 -0.08 -2.45
C GLY A 157 14.11 -1.58 -2.32
N ARG A 158 13.93 -2.17 -1.14
CA ARG A 158 14.05 -3.63 -0.92
C ARG A 158 12.84 -4.38 -1.45
N ILE A 159 11.63 -3.90 -1.14
CA ILE A 159 10.38 -4.50 -1.62
C ILE A 159 10.33 -4.47 -3.15
N ILE A 160 10.64 -3.35 -3.79
CA ILE A 160 10.63 -3.22 -5.24
C ILE A 160 11.64 -4.17 -5.89
N ARG A 161 12.88 -4.24 -5.37
CA ARG A 161 13.88 -5.20 -5.87
C ARG A 161 13.41 -6.65 -5.73
N TRP A 162 12.76 -6.99 -4.62
CA TRP A 162 12.18 -8.32 -4.44
C TRP A 162 11.03 -8.59 -5.42
N LEU A 163 10.11 -7.64 -5.64
CA LEU A 163 9.02 -7.75 -6.61
C LEU A 163 9.54 -7.94 -8.05
N ARG A 164 10.65 -7.28 -8.40
CA ARG A 164 11.37 -7.48 -9.66
C ARG A 164 11.95 -8.88 -9.76
N ALA A 165 12.69 -9.30 -8.73
CA ALA A 165 13.37 -10.60 -8.72
C ALA A 165 12.40 -11.78 -8.81
N CYS A 166 11.20 -11.67 -8.22
CA CYS A 166 10.17 -12.71 -8.29
C CYS A 166 9.20 -12.54 -9.48
N GLY A 167 9.42 -11.56 -10.36
CA GLY A 167 8.59 -11.28 -11.53
C GLY A 167 7.22 -10.65 -11.23
N ALA A 168 6.86 -10.42 -9.97
CA ALA A 168 5.58 -9.86 -9.57
C ALA A 168 5.37 -8.41 -10.03
N GLU A 169 6.45 -7.65 -10.28
CA GLU A 169 6.34 -6.30 -10.87
C GLU A 169 5.97 -6.36 -12.36
N GLN A 170 6.28 -7.44 -13.08
CA GLN A 170 6.02 -7.52 -14.52
C GLN A 170 4.52 -7.57 -14.82
N ASP A 171 3.77 -8.38 -14.05
CA ASP A 171 2.32 -8.58 -14.22
C ASP A 171 1.45 -7.75 -13.24
N LEU A 172 2.11 -7.01 -12.35
CA LEU A 172 1.51 -6.17 -11.30
C LEU A 172 0.48 -6.92 -10.45
N ARG A 173 0.60 -8.25 -10.30
CA ARG A 173 -0.37 -9.06 -9.53
C ARG A 173 -0.40 -8.71 -8.06
N PHE A 174 0.68 -8.19 -7.50
CA PHE A 174 0.71 -7.74 -6.10
C PHE A 174 -0.31 -6.62 -5.83
N MET A 175 -0.71 -5.83 -6.85
CA MET A 175 -1.71 -4.78 -6.72
C MET A 175 -3.14 -5.30 -6.49
N ASP A 176 -3.39 -6.60 -6.72
CA ASP A 176 -4.67 -7.22 -6.34
C ASP A 176 -4.82 -7.32 -4.80
N ASN A 177 -3.71 -7.23 -4.05
CA ASN A 177 -3.72 -7.24 -2.59
C ASN A 177 -3.70 -5.81 -2.05
N TYR A 178 -4.89 -5.27 -1.74
CA TYR A 178 -5.02 -3.92 -1.18
C TYR A 178 -4.22 -3.71 0.12
N SER A 179 -4.16 -4.71 0.99
CA SER A 179 -3.39 -4.62 2.24
C SER A 179 -1.88 -4.47 1.98
N PHE A 180 -1.39 -5.02 0.87
CA PHE A 180 -0.01 -4.83 0.44
C PHE A 180 0.24 -3.38 0.00
N ILE A 181 -0.63 -2.84 -0.86
CA ILE A 181 -0.55 -1.46 -1.33
C ILE A 181 -0.63 -0.47 -0.16
N ARG A 182 -1.56 -0.70 0.77
CA ARG A 182 -1.72 0.11 1.97
C ARG A 182 -0.51 0.08 2.90
N ALA A 183 0.18 -1.06 3.00
CA ALA A 183 1.39 -1.18 3.80
C ALA A 183 2.62 -0.53 3.12
N LEU A 184 2.69 -0.59 1.79
CA LEU A 184 3.82 -0.08 1.01
C LEU A 184 3.75 1.45 0.76
N SER A 185 2.55 2.00 0.54
CA SER A 185 2.37 3.42 0.14
C SER A 185 3.06 4.43 1.09
N PRO A 186 2.99 4.28 2.43
CA PRO A 186 3.71 5.14 3.35
C PRO A 186 5.23 5.21 3.12
N PHE A 187 5.85 4.06 2.82
CA PHE A 187 7.29 4.00 2.53
C PHE A 187 7.61 4.59 1.15
N LEU A 188 6.73 4.42 0.15
CA LEU A 188 6.95 5.01 -1.18
C LEU A 188 6.95 6.54 -1.11
N VAL A 189 6.01 7.11 -0.37
CA VAL A 189 5.92 8.56 -0.17
C VAL A 189 7.09 9.07 0.67
N ALA A 190 7.37 8.44 1.82
CA ALA A 190 8.44 8.88 2.72
C ALA A 190 9.85 8.80 2.10
N GLU A 191 10.13 7.74 1.32
CA GLU A 191 11.43 7.53 0.67
C GLU A 191 11.54 8.24 -0.70
N GLY A 192 10.52 9.01 -1.11
CA GLY A 192 10.53 9.72 -2.40
C GLY A 192 10.52 8.80 -3.63
N MET A 193 9.99 7.58 -3.51
CA MET A 193 9.94 6.58 -4.58
C MET A 193 8.58 6.54 -5.31
N GLU A 194 7.82 7.63 -5.27
CA GLU A 194 6.47 7.72 -5.83
C GLU A 194 6.42 7.58 -7.35
N GLU A 195 7.48 7.93 -8.06
CA GLU A 195 7.61 7.77 -9.52
C GLU A 195 7.36 6.32 -9.96
N ILE A 196 7.76 5.34 -9.13
CA ILE A 196 7.53 3.92 -9.41
C ILE A 196 6.04 3.60 -9.27
N ALA A 197 5.34 4.22 -8.31
CA ALA A 197 3.90 4.06 -8.17
C ALA A 197 3.15 4.69 -9.35
N TRP A 198 3.61 5.84 -9.85
CA TRP A 198 3.09 6.46 -11.07
C TRP A 198 3.31 5.58 -12.30
N GLU A 199 4.47 4.94 -12.42
CA GLU A 199 4.74 3.97 -13.49
C GLU A 199 3.75 2.79 -13.43
N TRP A 200 3.52 2.22 -12.23
CA TRP A 200 2.55 1.13 -12.05
C TRP A 200 1.11 1.56 -12.37
N LEU A 201 0.72 2.78 -12.00
CA LEU A 201 -0.57 3.37 -12.36
C LEU A 201 -0.71 3.50 -13.88
N ALA A 202 0.29 4.09 -14.54
CA ALA A 202 0.28 4.29 -15.99
C ALA A 202 0.23 2.96 -16.75
N ARG A 203 1.06 1.98 -16.33
CA ARG A 203 1.02 0.63 -16.89
C ARG A 203 -0.33 -0.04 -16.68
N THR A 204 -0.97 0.13 -15.53
CA THR A 204 -2.26 -0.49 -15.25
C THR A 204 -3.40 0.12 -16.06
N ILE A 205 -3.45 1.45 -16.17
CA ILE A 205 -4.51 2.17 -16.90
C ILE A 205 -4.35 2.01 -18.42
N ASN A 206 -3.12 2.08 -18.92
CA ASN A 206 -2.83 2.03 -20.35
C ASN A 206 -2.67 0.59 -20.90
N ASN A 207 -2.74 -0.44 -20.06
CA ASN A 207 -2.66 -1.82 -20.53
C ASN A 207 -3.94 -2.17 -21.30
N THR A 208 -3.85 -2.18 -22.63
CA THR A 208 -4.91 -2.56 -23.57
C THR A 208 -4.76 -4.00 -24.09
N SER A 209 -3.83 -4.82 -23.57
CA SER A 209 -3.47 -6.12 -24.15
C SER A 209 -4.56 -7.21 -24.03
N GLY A 210 -5.79 -6.87 -23.63
CA GLY A 210 -6.91 -7.82 -23.49
C GLY A 210 -6.78 -8.78 -22.30
N ASP A 211 -5.60 -8.91 -21.70
CA ASP A 211 -5.31 -9.84 -20.60
C ASP A 211 -5.99 -9.47 -19.27
N LEU A 212 -6.43 -8.21 -19.12
CA LEU A 212 -7.03 -7.67 -17.90
C LEU A 212 -8.35 -6.96 -18.21
N SER A 213 -9.43 -7.35 -17.52
CA SER A 213 -10.71 -6.65 -17.62
C SER A 213 -10.62 -5.21 -17.12
N ASN A 214 -11.44 -4.32 -17.68
CA ASN A 214 -11.53 -2.91 -17.27
C ASN A 214 -11.74 -2.77 -15.76
N GLU A 215 -12.62 -3.59 -15.19
CA GLU A 215 -12.89 -3.63 -13.75
C GLU A 215 -11.63 -3.93 -12.94
N LYS A 216 -10.82 -4.91 -13.36
CA LYS A 216 -9.60 -5.29 -12.65
C LYS A 216 -8.52 -4.21 -12.76
N ARG A 217 -8.37 -3.60 -13.94
CA ARG A 217 -7.47 -2.44 -14.16
C ARG A 217 -7.87 -1.28 -13.25
N LEU A 218 -9.14 -0.92 -13.27
CA LEU A 218 -9.71 0.14 -12.45
C LEU A 218 -9.49 -0.13 -10.96
N ARG A 219 -9.84 -1.33 -10.46
CA ARG A 219 -9.66 -1.69 -9.05
C ARG A 219 -8.21 -1.56 -8.60
N ARG A 220 -7.26 -2.07 -9.38
CA ARG A 220 -5.82 -1.97 -9.08
C ARG A 220 -5.36 -0.51 -9.03
N ALA A 221 -5.73 0.28 -10.04
CA ALA A 221 -5.33 1.67 -10.15
C ALA A 221 -5.97 2.55 -9.06
N SER A 222 -7.28 2.41 -8.81
CA SER A 222 -8.01 3.14 -7.77
C SER A 222 -7.48 2.82 -6.37
N ASN A 223 -7.10 1.57 -6.10
CA ASN A 223 -6.50 1.19 -4.82
C ASN A 223 -5.14 1.88 -4.60
N LEU A 224 -4.28 1.88 -5.61
CA LEU A 224 -2.95 2.52 -5.52
C LEU A 224 -3.07 4.05 -5.44
N LEU A 225 -3.83 4.68 -6.34
CA LEU A 225 -4.05 6.12 -6.30
C LEU A 225 -4.71 6.56 -4.98
N GLY A 226 -5.72 5.82 -4.53
CA GLY A 226 -6.41 6.11 -3.28
C GLY A 226 -5.49 6.06 -2.07
N GLU A 227 -4.61 5.06 -1.96
CA GLU A 227 -3.65 4.99 -0.85
C GLU A 227 -2.52 6.02 -0.97
N LEU A 228 -2.05 6.37 -2.17
CA LEU A 228 -1.10 7.48 -2.36
C LEU A 228 -1.69 8.81 -1.89
N VAL A 229 -2.88 9.16 -2.39
CA VAL A 229 -3.58 10.40 -2.03
C VAL A 229 -3.84 10.45 -0.53
N LYS A 230 -4.39 9.39 0.04
CA LYS A 230 -4.68 9.30 1.48
C LYS A 230 -3.42 9.40 2.34
N THR A 231 -2.31 8.81 1.89
CA THR A 231 -1.01 8.90 2.57
C THR A 231 -0.53 10.35 2.55
N LYS A 232 -0.51 11.01 1.38
CA LYS A 232 -0.10 12.41 1.26
C LYS A 232 -0.98 13.40 2.01
N CYS A 233 -2.25 13.08 2.23
CA CYS A 233 -3.09 13.87 3.10
C CYS A 233 -2.63 13.84 4.57
N GLN A 234 -1.92 12.78 5.04
CA GLN A 234 -1.52 12.61 6.44
C GLN A 234 -0.48 13.66 6.87
N PRO A 235 -0.55 14.20 8.11
CA PRO A 235 0.30 15.34 8.50
C PRO A 235 1.78 14.97 8.54
N GLN A 236 2.07 13.68 8.74
CA GLN A 236 3.41 13.12 8.74
C GLN A 236 4.06 13.02 7.35
N TYR A 237 3.27 13.02 6.27
CA TYR A 237 3.76 12.89 4.89
C TYR A 237 3.51 14.14 4.04
N GLY A 238 2.57 14.98 4.45
CA GLY A 238 2.12 16.15 3.70
C GLY A 238 0.89 16.79 4.35
N ASN A 239 -0.02 17.28 3.53
CA ASN A 239 -1.25 17.95 3.94
C ASN A 239 -2.37 17.69 2.92
N LEU A 240 -3.55 18.28 3.15
CA LEU A 240 -4.68 18.14 2.22
C LEU A 240 -4.34 18.67 0.81
N ASP A 241 -3.59 19.77 0.70
CA ASP A 241 -3.12 20.30 -0.59
C ASP A 241 -2.27 19.28 -1.36
N SER A 242 -1.40 18.54 -0.66
CA SER A 242 -0.55 17.50 -1.25
C SER A 242 -1.40 16.34 -1.79
N GLY A 243 -2.43 15.94 -1.05
CA GLY A 243 -3.38 14.92 -1.47
C GLY A 243 -4.23 15.36 -2.67
N ILE A 244 -4.78 16.58 -2.64
CA ILE A 244 -5.55 17.17 -3.74
C ILE A 244 -4.68 17.27 -4.99
N SER A 245 -3.47 17.82 -4.87
CA SER A 245 -2.53 17.95 -5.98
C SER A 245 -2.20 16.60 -6.62
N THR A 246 -2.02 15.56 -5.81
CA THR A 246 -1.78 14.19 -6.29
C THR A 246 -2.99 13.65 -7.07
N MET A 247 -4.20 13.90 -6.60
CA MET A 247 -5.42 13.54 -7.32
C MET A 247 -5.55 14.30 -8.65
N LEU A 248 -5.29 15.61 -8.66
CA LEU A 248 -5.33 16.45 -9.85
C LEU A 248 -4.24 16.08 -10.87
N GLN A 249 -3.05 15.66 -10.39
CA GLN A 249 -2.00 15.11 -11.24
C GLN A 249 -2.48 13.84 -11.96
N ALA A 250 -3.16 12.92 -11.26
CA ALA A 250 -3.75 11.74 -11.87
C ALA A 250 -4.83 12.11 -12.89
N GLN A 251 -5.65 13.12 -12.59
CA GLN A 251 -6.66 13.65 -13.52
C GLN A 251 -6.01 14.15 -14.82
N GLN A 252 -4.92 14.90 -14.71
CA GLN A 252 -4.21 15.43 -15.87
C GLN A 252 -3.52 14.33 -16.66
N LEU A 253 -2.86 13.39 -15.98
CA LEU A 253 -2.10 12.30 -16.60
C LEU A 253 -3.01 11.35 -17.39
N PHE A 254 -4.20 11.05 -16.86
CA PHE A 254 -5.14 10.11 -17.46
C PHE A 254 -6.33 10.78 -18.16
N ARG A 255 -6.20 12.05 -18.56
CA ARG A 255 -7.27 12.85 -19.20
C ARG A 255 -7.91 12.19 -20.43
N THR A 256 -7.18 11.34 -21.15
CA THR A 256 -7.65 10.64 -22.35
C THR A 256 -8.20 9.24 -22.05
N SER A 257 -8.11 8.76 -20.81
CA SER A 257 -8.54 7.42 -20.43
C SER A 257 -10.05 7.39 -20.20
N PRO A 258 -10.78 6.42 -20.77
CA PRO A 258 -12.21 6.24 -20.49
C PRO A 258 -12.47 5.79 -19.04
N LEU A 259 -11.44 5.33 -18.31
CA LEU A 259 -11.55 4.90 -16.91
C LEU A 259 -11.40 6.05 -15.91
N LEU A 260 -11.13 7.27 -16.38
CA LEU A 260 -10.74 8.40 -15.52
C LEU A 260 -11.79 8.74 -14.46
N SER A 261 -13.06 8.86 -14.86
CA SER A 261 -14.15 9.25 -13.96
C SER A 261 -14.28 8.28 -12.79
N ASP A 262 -14.27 6.98 -13.07
CA ASP A 262 -14.32 5.93 -12.06
C ASP A 262 -13.04 5.85 -11.22
N LEU A 263 -11.87 6.09 -11.83
CA LEU A 263 -10.57 6.03 -11.16
C LEU A 263 -10.51 7.02 -9.98
N LEU A 264 -11.04 8.22 -10.19
CA LEU A 264 -11.00 9.32 -9.22
C LEU A 264 -11.99 9.18 -8.06
N VAL A 265 -12.99 8.31 -8.13
CA VAL A 265 -14.05 8.22 -7.11
C VAL A 265 -13.47 7.97 -5.71
N SER A 266 -12.56 7.01 -5.58
CA SER A 266 -12.00 6.61 -4.28
C SER A 266 -11.12 7.70 -3.66
N SER A 267 -10.24 8.31 -4.46
CA SER A 267 -9.39 9.40 -4.02
C SER A 267 -10.20 10.65 -3.70
N TRP A 268 -11.17 11.00 -4.53
CA TRP A 268 -12.06 12.14 -4.30
C TRP A 268 -12.83 11.98 -2.99
N ARG A 269 -13.49 10.83 -2.76
CA ARG A 269 -14.20 10.58 -1.50
C ARG A 269 -13.26 10.57 -0.29
N SER A 270 -12.03 10.07 -0.44
CA SER A 270 -11.06 10.07 0.65
C SER A 270 -10.64 11.50 1.04
N VAL A 271 -10.35 12.36 0.07
CA VAL A 271 -10.03 13.78 0.32
C VAL A 271 -11.23 14.50 0.93
N SER A 272 -12.44 14.25 0.41
CA SER A 272 -13.67 14.87 0.94
C SER A 272 -13.91 14.51 2.40
N TRP A 273 -13.65 13.27 2.80
CA TRP A 273 -13.78 12.85 4.20
C TRP A 273 -12.76 13.52 5.10
N LEU A 274 -11.51 13.55 4.65
CA LEU A 274 -10.43 14.17 5.41
C LEU A 274 -10.59 15.68 5.55
N SER A 275 -11.26 16.32 4.59
CA SER A 275 -11.54 17.76 4.60
C SER A 275 -12.78 18.13 5.40
N THR A 276 -13.63 17.16 5.76
CA THR A 276 -14.91 17.42 6.44
C THR A 276 -14.97 16.68 7.77
N VAL A 277 -15.13 15.36 7.73
CA VAL A 277 -15.31 14.48 8.89
C VAL A 277 -14.07 14.41 9.80
N GLU A 278 -12.88 14.36 9.21
CA GLU A 278 -11.61 14.31 9.95
C GLU A 278 -10.85 15.66 9.93
N SER A 279 -11.57 16.75 9.64
CA SER A 279 -11.02 18.11 9.52
C SER A 279 -10.31 18.57 10.79
N TYR A 280 -10.80 18.20 11.98
CA TYR A 280 -10.23 18.57 13.29
C TYR A 280 -8.76 18.17 13.48
N SER A 281 -8.26 17.21 12.70
CA SER A 281 -6.90 16.67 12.84
C SER A 281 -5.87 17.39 11.97
N ARG A 282 -6.28 18.41 11.18
CA ARG A 282 -5.49 18.94 10.06
C ARG A 282 -5.77 20.42 9.81
N PRO A 283 -4.80 21.16 9.24
CA PRO A 283 -5.10 22.47 8.67
C PRO A 283 -6.01 22.31 7.43
N ALA A 284 -6.84 23.33 7.20
CA ALA A 284 -7.64 23.44 5.98
C ALA A 284 -6.72 23.53 4.74
N PRO A 285 -7.16 23.02 3.57
CA PRO A 285 -6.44 23.20 2.32
C PRO A 285 -6.54 24.66 1.84
N SER A 286 -5.67 25.02 0.90
CA SER A 286 -5.78 26.25 0.14
C SER A 286 -7.12 26.32 -0.60
N GLU A 287 -7.68 27.53 -0.67
CA GLU A 287 -8.96 27.80 -1.35
C GLU A 287 -8.95 27.31 -2.80
N GLU A 288 -7.92 27.65 -3.57
CA GLU A 288 -7.79 27.26 -4.98
C GLU A 288 -7.83 25.73 -5.17
N LEU A 289 -7.10 24.98 -4.35
CA LEU A 289 -7.09 23.52 -4.44
C LEU A 289 -8.41 22.92 -3.94
N PHE A 290 -9.04 23.52 -2.93
CA PHE A 290 -10.33 23.08 -2.44
C PHE A 290 -11.43 23.24 -3.50
N ASP A 291 -11.45 24.37 -4.20
CA ASP A 291 -12.36 24.63 -5.31
C ASP A 291 -12.12 23.66 -6.47
N ALA A 292 -10.86 23.39 -6.83
CA ALA A 292 -10.52 22.41 -7.84
C ALA A 292 -10.97 20.98 -7.45
N HIS A 293 -10.87 20.64 -6.16
CA HIS A 293 -11.37 19.38 -5.61
C HIS A 293 -12.90 19.28 -5.68
N ILE A 294 -13.62 20.33 -5.33
CA ILE A 294 -15.09 20.39 -5.48
C ILE A 294 -15.48 20.23 -6.95
N ALA A 295 -14.84 20.98 -7.86
CA ALA A 295 -15.12 20.95 -9.30
C ALA A 295 -14.85 19.58 -9.95
N THR A 296 -13.98 18.77 -9.35
CA THR A 296 -13.73 17.38 -9.80
C THR A 296 -15.01 16.53 -9.73
N ALA A 297 -15.92 16.84 -8.80
CA ALA A 297 -17.17 16.09 -8.61
C ALA A 297 -18.08 16.09 -9.85
N ASP A 298 -18.03 17.14 -10.67
CA ASP A 298 -18.87 17.26 -11.88
C ASP A 298 -18.47 16.28 -12.98
N ARG A 299 -17.28 15.66 -12.86
CA ARG A 299 -16.74 14.67 -13.81
C ARG A 299 -16.91 13.23 -13.33
N LEU A 300 -17.40 13.04 -12.10
CA LEU A 300 -17.55 11.71 -11.52
C LEU A 300 -18.83 11.03 -12.01
N PRO A 301 -18.89 9.68 -11.98
CA PRO A 301 -20.06 8.94 -12.47
C PRO A 301 -21.35 9.19 -11.67
N GLN A 302 -21.23 9.64 -10.42
CA GLN A 302 -22.33 9.93 -9.52
C GLN A 302 -22.23 11.35 -8.98
N PRO A 303 -23.37 12.00 -8.64
CA PRO A 303 -23.36 13.39 -8.22
C PRO A 303 -22.85 13.62 -6.78
N PHE A 304 -22.70 12.57 -5.95
CA PHE A 304 -22.19 12.63 -4.57
C PHE A 304 -22.74 13.81 -3.74
N LEU A 305 -24.07 14.01 -3.80
CA LEU A 305 -24.72 15.20 -3.23
C LEU A 305 -24.50 15.36 -1.73
N LEU A 306 -24.40 14.25 -0.98
CA LEU A 306 -24.14 14.26 0.45
C LEU A 306 -22.73 14.82 0.73
N GLU A 307 -21.72 14.25 0.08
CA GLU A 307 -20.33 14.67 0.24
C GLU A 307 -20.10 16.09 -0.28
N ARG A 308 -20.72 16.46 -1.42
CA ARG A 308 -20.66 17.85 -1.95
C ARG A 308 -21.28 18.85 -0.99
N ALA A 309 -22.45 18.55 -0.44
CA ALA A 309 -23.09 19.42 0.54
C ALA A 309 -22.21 19.61 1.78
N HIS A 310 -21.51 18.54 2.21
CA HIS A 310 -20.58 18.62 3.33
C HIS A 310 -19.34 19.46 3.00
N LEU A 311 -18.80 19.34 1.79
CA LEU A 311 -17.68 20.16 1.33
C LEU A 311 -18.03 21.65 1.29
N HIS A 312 -19.21 22.03 0.80
CA HIS A 312 -19.64 23.43 0.79
C HIS A 312 -19.73 24.01 2.20
N LEU A 313 -20.22 23.23 3.17
CA LEU A 313 -20.28 23.64 4.58
C LEU A 313 -18.89 23.90 5.19
N TYR A 314 -17.87 23.16 4.72
CA TYR A 314 -16.49 23.22 5.22
C TYR A 314 -15.55 24.03 4.32
N HIS A 315 -16.08 24.83 3.40
CA HIS A 315 -15.23 25.63 2.52
C HIS A 315 -14.30 26.54 3.34
N PRO A 316 -12.97 26.57 3.06
CA PRO A 316 -12.00 27.28 3.91
C PRO A 316 -12.28 28.78 4.11
N THR A 317 -12.77 29.46 3.07
CA THR A 317 -13.03 30.91 3.03
C THR A 317 -14.52 31.27 2.96
N HIS A 318 -15.34 30.45 2.32
CA HIS A 318 -16.76 30.70 2.05
C HIS A 318 -17.69 29.55 2.46
N PRO A 319 -17.79 29.20 3.76
CA PRO A 319 -18.73 28.19 4.24
C PRO A 319 -20.17 28.44 3.77
N ASP A 320 -20.80 27.45 3.13
CA ASP A 320 -22.18 27.52 2.66
C ASP A 320 -23.01 26.32 3.13
N HIS A 321 -24.02 26.58 3.96
CA HIS A 321 -24.93 25.59 4.51
C HIS A 321 -26.15 25.32 3.60
N LEU A 322 -26.40 26.12 2.55
CA LEU A 322 -27.58 25.98 1.69
C LEU A 322 -27.66 24.61 0.99
N PRO A 323 -26.55 24.04 0.46
CA PRO A 323 -26.58 22.71 -0.12
C PRO A 323 -26.98 21.63 0.90
N ALA A 324 -26.54 21.75 2.15
CA ALA A 324 -26.90 20.82 3.22
C ALA A 324 -28.39 20.91 3.58
N LEU A 325 -28.93 22.13 3.69
CA LEU A 325 -30.36 22.32 3.90
C LEU A 325 -31.20 21.76 2.75
N ASN A 326 -30.79 22.00 1.51
CA ASN A 326 -31.48 21.46 0.33
C ASN A 326 -31.44 19.94 0.29
N PHE A 327 -30.33 19.34 0.71
CA PHE A 327 -30.22 17.89 0.87
C PHE A 327 -31.23 17.36 1.91
N PHE A 328 -31.34 17.98 3.08
CA PHE A 328 -32.28 17.57 4.12
C PHE A 328 -33.76 17.84 3.80
N LYS A 329 -34.06 18.84 2.95
CA LYS A 329 -35.43 19.07 2.47
C LYS A 329 -35.98 17.90 1.63
N ASP A 330 -35.11 17.18 0.92
CA ASP A 330 -35.49 16.02 0.10
C ASP A 330 -35.64 14.73 0.95
N LYS A 331 -36.76 14.65 1.68
CA LYS A 331 -37.07 13.51 2.56
C LYS A 331 -37.10 12.17 1.82
N GLN A 332 -37.52 12.15 0.55
CA GLN A 332 -37.60 10.92 -0.23
C GLN A 332 -36.20 10.37 -0.52
N ARG A 333 -35.26 11.24 -0.92
CA ARG A 333 -33.87 10.85 -1.12
C ARG A 333 -33.22 10.39 0.18
N LEU A 334 -33.46 11.11 1.28
CA LEU A 334 -32.94 10.73 2.60
C LEU A 334 -33.41 9.32 2.98
N ARG A 335 -34.71 9.02 2.86
CA ARG A 335 -35.26 7.68 3.14
C ARG A 335 -34.67 6.61 2.24
N LYS A 336 -34.53 6.88 0.93
CA LYS A 336 -33.87 5.94 0.00
C LYS A 336 -32.44 5.65 0.44
N LEU A 337 -31.70 6.67 0.83
CA LEU A 337 -30.33 6.54 1.30
C LEU A 337 -30.24 5.67 2.56
N VAL A 338 -31.10 5.97 3.54
CA VAL A 338 -31.20 5.23 4.81
C VAL A 338 -31.57 3.77 4.56
N ASN A 339 -32.57 3.50 3.72
CA ASN A 339 -33.05 2.14 3.44
C ASN A 339 -32.07 1.30 2.61
N THR A 340 -31.18 1.95 1.84
CA THR A 340 -30.15 1.24 1.06
C THR A 340 -29.01 0.74 1.95
N VAL A 341 -28.86 1.29 3.15
CA VAL A 341 -27.78 0.90 4.06
C VAL A 341 -28.23 -0.27 4.93
N GLU A 342 -27.94 -1.49 4.50
CA GLU A 342 -28.19 -2.68 5.31
C GLU A 342 -27.34 -2.68 6.61
N PRO A 343 -27.89 -3.06 7.77
CA PRO A 343 -27.16 -3.13 9.04
C PRO A 343 -26.16 -4.31 9.13
N LYS A 344 -25.90 -5.05 8.05
CA LYS A 344 -25.25 -6.38 8.10
C LYS A 344 -23.72 -6.40 8.32
N LYS A 345 -23.04 -5.26 8.46
CA LYS A 345 -21.58 -5.26 8.69
C LYS A 345 -21.24 -4.87 10.14
N SER A 346 -20.61 -5.81 10.85
CA SER A 346 -20.17 -5.67 12.26
C SER A 346 -19.09 -4.60 12.49
N LYS A 347 -18.55 -3.99 11.44
CA LYS A 347 -17.73 -2.79 11.48
C LYS A 347 -18.21 -1.83 10.39
N PRO A 348 -18.59 -0.58 10.71
CA PRO A 348 -18.88 0.42 9.69
C PRO A 348 -17.63 0.62 8.85
N ASP A 349 -17.78 0.55 7.52
CA ASP A 349 -16.69 0.88 6.61
C ASP A 349 -16.29 2.33 6.84
N LYS A 350 -14.99 2.64 6.82
CA LYS A 350 -14.56 4.05 6.82
C LYS A 350 -15.10 4.65 5.52
N LEU A 351 -15.65 5.87 5.55
CA LEU A 351 -16.42 6.48 4.44
C LEU A 351 -17.84 5.89 4.23
N SER A 352 -18.42 5.19 5.21
CA SER A 352 -19.81 4.77 5.09
C SER A 352 -20.74 5.97 4.96
N THR A 353 -21.72 5.85 4.06
CA THR A 353 -22.73 6.88 3.81
C THR A 353 -23.50 7.26 5.07
N VAL A 354 -23.73 6.31 6.00
CA VAL A 354 -24.42 6.57 7.28
C VAL A 354 -23.57 7.39 8.21
N SER A 355 -22.29 7.05 8.37
CA SER A 355 -21.38 7.87 9.18
C SER A 355 -21.31 9.28 8.61
N TRP A 356 -21.17 9.42 7.30
CA TRP A 356 -21.12 10.72 6.65
C TRP A 356 -22.40 11.53 6.84
N LEU A 357 -23.57 10.89 6.73
CA LEU A 357 -24.86 11.51 7.00
C LEU A 357 -24.96 12.02 8.43
N ALA A 358 -24.45 11.26 9.41
CA ALA A 358 -24.40 11.67 10.81
C ALA A 358 -23.58 12.95 10.99
N PHE A 359 -22.37 12.97 10.42
CA PHE A 359 -21.47 14.13 10.49
C PHE A 359 -22.07 15.35 9.79
N LEU A 360 -22.56 15.21 8.55
CA LEU A 360 -23.22 16.31 7.86
C LEU A 360 -24.38 16.88 8.67
N GLY A 361 -25.22 16.02 9.23
CA GLY A 361 -26.35 16.43 10.05
C GLY A 361 -25.92 17.23 11.28
N HIS A 362 -24.97 16.69 12.04
CA HIS A 362 -24.42 17.35 13.22
C HIS A 362 -23.78 18.69 12.88
N ASP A 363 -22.94 18.74 11.84
CA ASP A 363 -22.19 19.93 11.47
C ASP A 363 -23.11 21.01 10.89
N THR A 364 -24.16 20.62 10.16
CA THR A 364 -25.21 21.54 9.69
C THR A 364 -25.95 22.17 10.87
N VAL A 365 -26.37 21.37 11.85
CA VAL A 365 -27.06 21.87 13.05
C VAL A 365 -26.16 22.81 13.86
N ASN A 366 -24.90 22.43 14.05
CA ASN A 366 -23.91 23.26 14.75
C ASN A 366 -23.70 24.60 14.06
N HIS A 367 -23.48 24.59 12.74
CA HIS A 367 -23.30 25.81 11.95
C HIS A 367 -24.53 26.73 12.01
N LEU A 368 -25.73 26.17 11.82
CA LEU A 368 -26.98 26.94 11.89
C LEU A 368 -27.20 27.54 13.28
N THR A 369 -26.89 26.78 14.33
CA THR A 369 -26.99 27.26 15.72
C THR A 369 -26.01 28.40 15.98
N GLN A 370 -24.76 28.26 15.57
CA GLN A 370 -23.73 29.31 15.71
C GLN A 370 -24.07 30.57 14.92
N SER A 371 -24.72 30.43 13.76
CA SER A 371 -25.19 31.56 12.94
C SER A 371 -26.53 32.18 13.41
N GLY A 372 -27.09 31.73 14.54
CA GLY A 372 -28.34 32.27 15.10
C GLY A 372 -29.63 31.77 14.43
N ARG A 373 -29.55 30.79 13.52
CA ARG A 373 -30.70 30.24 12.77
C ARG A 373 -31.30 29.02 13.47
N THR A 374 -31.74 29.24 14.71
CA THR A 374 -32.19 28.19 15.63
C THR A 374 -33.39 27.40 15.14
N GLN A 375 -34.35 28.05 14.46
CA GLN A 375 -35.53 27.36 13.90
C GLN A 375 -35.14 26.32 12.84
N GLU A 376 -34.19 26.66 11.96
CA GLU A 376 -33.74 25.74 10.92
C GLU A 376 -32.88 24.62 11.51
N ALA A 377 -32.02 24.94 12.49
CA ALA A 377 -31.26 23.94 13.23
C ALA A 377 -32.18 22.92 13.92
N GLN A 378 -33.27 23.40 14.53
CA GLN A 378 -34.28 22.54 15.15
C GLN A 378 -34.98 21.67 14.10
N GLY A 379 -35.39 22.23 12.96
CA GLY A 379 -36.02 21.46 11.88
C GLY A 379 -35.14 20.33 11.31
N VAL A 380 -33.83 20.58 11.16
CA VAL A 380 -32.87 19.53 10.76
C VAL A 380 -32.72 18.47 11.86
N THR A 381 -32.66 18.88 13.13
CA THR A 381 -32.54 17.96 14.27
C THR A 381 -33.74 17.03 14.37
N GLU A 382 -34.96 17.58 14.28
CA GLU A 382 -36.21 16.80 14.28
C GLU A 382 -36.27 15.82 13.10
N LEU A 383 -35.85 16.26 11.91
CA LEU A 383 -35.78 15.39 10.73
C LEU A 383 -34.82 14.22 10.94
N LEU A 384 -33.62 14.47 11.48
CA LEU A 384 -32.63 13.43 11.75
C LEU A 384 -33.15 12.42 12.78
N GLN A 385 -33.86 12.88 13.81
CA GLN A 385 -34.51 12.01 14.80
C GLN A 385 -35.61 11.16 14.16
N VAL A 386 -36.46 11.73 13.29
CA VAL A 386 -37.56 10.98 12.68
C VAL A 386 -37.08 9.98 11.64
N GLU A 387 -36.19 10.39 10.74
CA GLU A 387 -35.83 9.62 9.54
C GLU A 387 -34.60 8.73 9.75
N VAL A 388 -33.76 9.03 10.75
CA VAL A 388 -32.44 8.41 10.90
C VAL A 388 -32.26 7.72 12.26
N ALA A 389 -33.16 7.91 13.24
CA ALA A 389 -33.06 7.24 14.55
C ALA A 389 -32.99 5.70 14.45
N GLY A 390 -33.69 5.10 13.49
CA GLY A 390 -33.64 3.65 13.26
C GLY A 390 -32.25 3.13 12.87
N LEU A 391 -31.37 3.97 12.29
CA LEU A 391 -30.01 3.59 11.93
C LEU A 391 -29.02 3.67 13.11
N PHE A 392 -29.28 4.54 14.08
CA PHE A 392 -28.37 4.78 15.21
C PHE A 392 -28.79 4.06 16.50
N ASN A 393 -30.05 3.61 16.61
CA ASN A 393 -30.59 2.93 17.80
C ASN A 393 -30.13 1.47 18.01
N HIS A 394 -29.30 0.91 17.13
CA HIS A 394 -28.74 -0.44 17.33
C HIS A 394 -27.41 -0.49 18.12
N ARG A 395 -27.04 0.60 18.79
CA ARG A 395 -25.98 0.62 19.80
C ARG A 395 -26.59 0.97 21.15
N SER A 396 -27.15 -0.02 21.83
CA SER A 396 -27.21 -0.17 23.30
C SER A 396 -28.31 -1.19 23.65
N GLU A 397 -28.06 -2.47 23.42
CA GLU A 397 -28.63 -3.46 24.34
C GLU A 397 -27.60 -3.64 25.45
N PRO A 398 -27.89 -3.24 26.70
CA PRO A 398 -27.14 -3.74 27.83
C PRO A 398 -27.40 -5.24 27.88
N ALA A 399 -26.33 -6.03 27.92
CA ALA A 399 -26.43 -7.45 28.25
C ALA A 399 -26.97 -7.58 29.68
N LEU A 400 -28.30 -7.60 29.80
CA LEU A 400 -29.01 -8.14 30.93
C LEU A 400 -29.04 -9.66 30.76
N GLY A 401 -28.40 -10.37 31.68
CA GLY A 401 -28.86 -11.72 32.01
C GLY A 401 -27.78 -12.76 32.29
N LEU A 402 -27.70 -13.09 33.59
CA LEU A 402 -27.37 -14.38 34.21
C LEU A 402 -25.90 -14.74 34.41
#